data_AF-A0A9W6WJP9-F1
#
_entry.id   AF-A0A9W6WJP9-F1
#
_cell.length_a   1.000
_cell.length_b   1.000
_cell.length_c   1.000
_cell.angle_alpha   90.00
_cell.angle_beta   90.00
_cell.angle_gamma   90.00
#
_symmetry.space_group_name_H-M   'P 1'
#
loop_
_entity.id
_entity.type
_entity.pdbx_description
1 polymer ?
#
loop_
_entity_poly.entity_id
_entity_poly.type
_entity_poly.pdbx_seq_one_letter_code
_entity_poly.pdbx_strand_id
1 'polypeptide(L)'
;MARARILRKGVLFFIRSPDDPNVRLVHDALMKPFGLQISRISLSGAVYTAYIIVEFAIISWGLRYLSPARILPINTFFGLLDAGLFFYPIYSVTKPLTKYFRSYWQLAFKYSCGLLRLSSFILDEDNLSERGHIVYRSYAARLFSRKSPDFTKPIPDFKTTEFFKSNPDIHCVFVPDGNYIRAPDDDNVSRLFLKLLFVPVTKDDKLLNSIDKFDDKSDSKYNPYGDEELVSIKTYTVVYRPPNFRTRIFGLLGCLWFYSLVLGFAYILVSFIIGKSILLLIGDFTISPIFSYIFDWKIMSNLRENFYSLDLLSILIGGYIIQLIFKGFDIYITSKQAAANNLVVENIENANDVDNEEEGDDAAANDAAAAVADHEAKRSIFTIFIDNTKDILMEKLENISQFLMLIYVATTWVVTLVFIHHVCISNGFDIYGEILSKRFDSKESVDAYIGFAKFTVHTITALFTFVSQITQVAKLNELGILTPMEVFKQFT
;
A
#
# COMPACT_ATOMS: atom_id res chain seq x y z
N MET A 1 -3.62 10.98 7.13
CA MET A 1 -4.54 10.66 6.02
C MET A 1 -5.77 9.85 6.44
N ALA A 2 -5.66 8.76 7.21
CA ALA A 2 -6.83 8.03 7.73
C ALA A 2 -7.62 8.83 8.78
N ARG A 3 -6.92 9.52 9.69
CA ARG A 3 -7.47 10.44 10.70
C ARG A 3 -8.55 11.37 10.16
N ALA A 4 -8.27 12.09 9.07
CA ALA A 4 -9.17 13.12 8.56
C ALA A 4 -10.31 12.59 7.66
N ARG A 5 -10.26 11.33 7.21
CA ARG A 5 -11.18 10.80 6.18
C ARG A 5 -11.96 9.55 6.59
N ILE A 6 -11.61 8.92 7.70
CA ILE A 6 -12.26 7.68 8.17
C ILE A 6 -12.83 7.89 9.57
N LEU A 7 -12.05 8.47 10.48
CA LEU A 7 -12.44 8.64 11.88
C LEU A 7 -13.24 9.94 12.06
N ARG A 8 -14.19 9.90 12.99
CA ARG A 8 -14.85 11.09 13.52
C ARG A 8 -13.81 12.01 14.17
N LYS A 9 -13.99 13.32 13.98
CA LYS A 9 -13.14 14.33 14.62
C LYS A 9 -13.30 14.26 16.14
N GLY A 10 -12.21 14.50 16.88
CA GLY A 10 -12.20 14.42 18.34
C GLY A 10 -12.08 13.01 18.92
N VAL A 11 -12.04 11.95 18.10
CA VAL A 11 -11.76 10.58 18.58
C VAL A 11 -10.30 10.44 19.04
N LEU A 12 -9.38 11.14 18.39
CA LEU A 12 -7.95 11.08 18.65
C LEU A 12 -7.48 12.22 19.56
N PHE A 13 -8.36 12.80 20.38
CA PHE A 13 -8.08 13.88 21.33
C PHE A 13 -6.90 13.62 22.28
N PHE A 14 -6.56 12.34 22.50
CA PHE A 14 -5.45 11.93 23.36
C PHE A 14 -4.07 12.08 22.68
N ILE A 15 -4.02 12.28 21.36
CA ILE A 15 -2.80 12.54 20.60
C ILE A 15 -2.87 13.97 20.07
N ARG A 16 -2.01 14.85 20.59
CA ARG A 16 -1.87 16.21 20.04
C ARG A 16 -1.19 16.14 18.67
N SER A 17 -1.78 16.79 17.67
CA SER A 17 -1.15 16.89 16.35
C SER A 17 0.04 17.86 16.36
N PRO A 18 1.01 17.69 15.46
CA PRO A 18 2.09 18.66 15.28
C PRO A 18 1.56 20.05 14.88
N ASP A 19 0.37 20.11 14.28
CA ASP A 19 -0.31 21.34 13.88
C ASP A 19 -1.15 21.98 15.01
N ASP A 20 -1.09 21.46 16.24
CA ASP A 20 -1.83 22.03 17.38
C ASP A 20 -1.22 23.39 17.79
N PRO A 21 -2.00 24.50 17.77
CA PRO A 21 -1.50 25.83 18.13
C PRO A 21 -0.99 25.92 19.58
N ASN A 22 -1.35 24.96 20.44
CA ASN A 22 -0.86 24.88 21.82
C ASN A 22 0.51 24.20 21.96
N VAL A 23 1.07 23.61 20.89
CA VAL A 23 2.38 22.94 20.95
C VAL A 23 3.49 23.98 20.85
N ARG A 24 4.14 24.24 21.99
CA ARG A 24 5.32 25.10 22.06
C ARG A 24 6.59 24.25 22.12
N LEU A 25 7.11 23.83 20.96
CA LEU A 25 8.25 22.91 20.88
C LEU A 25 9.45 23.35 21.73
N VAL A 26 9.79 24.64 21.73
CA VAL A 26 10.91 25.19 22.50
C VAL A 26 10.63 25.20 24.00
N HIS A 27 9.44 25.64 24.41
CA HIS A 27 9.03 25.62 25.83
C HIS A 27 9.01 24.20 26.39
N ASP A 28 8.46 23.25 25.61
CA ASP A 28 8.41 21.84 25.97
C ASP A 28 9.81 21.21 26.09
N ALA A 29 10.73 21.59 25.20
CA ALA A 29 12.12 21.13 25.26
C ALA A 29 12.87 21.66 26.50
N LEU A 30 12.56 22.88 26.96
CA LEU A 30 13.18 23.50 28.12
C LEU A 30 12.55 23.07 29.45
N MET A 31 11.23 22.90 29.50
CA MET A 31 10.50 22.63 30.74
C MET A 31 10.46 21.14 31.12
N LYS A 32 10.49 20.23 30.14
CA LYS A 32 10.37 18.78 30.40
C LYS A 32 11.75 18.16 30.53
N PRO A 33 12.07 17.43 31.62
CA PRO A 33 13.38 16.84 31.80
C PRO A 33 13.65 15.79 30.71
N PHE A 34 14.84 15.86 30.13
CA PHE A 34 15.26 15.03 28.99
C PHE A 34 15.07 13.53 29.21
N GLY A 35 15.31 13.03 30.43
CA GLY A 35 15.13 11.62 30.78
C GLY A 35 13.68 11.12 30.66
N LEU A 36 12.68 11.95 30.99
CA LEU A 36 11.27 11.57 30.82
C LEU A 36 10.89 11.47 29.33
N GLN A 37 11.49 12.30 28.48
CA GLN A 37 11.26 12.27 27.04
C GLN A 37 11.86 11.00 26.42
N ILE A 38 13.10 10.65 26.78
CA ILE A 38 13.73 9.39 26.35
C ILE A 38 12.95 8.18 26.83
N SER A 39 12.51 8.16 28.09
CA SER A 39 11.72 7.03 28.63
C SER A 39 10.43 6.81 27.83
N ARG A 40 9.74 7.90 27.45
CA ARG A 40 8.54 7.82 26.61
C ARG A 40 8.84 7.27 25.21
N ILE A 41 9.94 7.70 24.59
CA ILE A 41 10.37 7.22 23.26
C ILE A 41 10.81 5.75 23.34
N SER A 42 11.52 5.37 24.41
CA SER A 42 11.97 4.00 24.63
C SER A 42 10.78 3.06 24.85
N LEU A 43 9.78 3.48 25.64
CA LEU A 43 8.56 2.70 25.87
C LEU A 43 7.78 2.49 24.57
N SER A 44 7.61 3.54 23.76
CA SER A 44 6.93 3.37 22.46
C SER A 44 7.75 2.50 21.51
N GLY A 45 9.07 2.67 21.45
CA GLY A 45 9.97 1.83 20.67
C GLY A 45 9.88 0.36 21.06
N ALA A 46 9.84 0.05 22.35
CA ALA A 46 9.70 -1.31 22.87
C ALA A 46 8.35 -1.95 22.44
N VAL A 47 7.25 -1.20 22.54
CA VAL A 47 5.92 -1.69 22.11
C VAL A 47 5.90 -1.97 20.61
N TYR A 48 6.42 -1.06 19.78
CA TYR A 48 6.50 -1.28 18.34
C TYR A 48 7.41 -2.45 17.98
N THR A 49 8.54 -2.62 18.68
CA THR A 49 9.45 -3.75 18.46
C THR A 49 8.76 -5.08 18.78
N ALA A 50 8.05 -5.16 19.91
CA ALA A 50 7.27 -6.33 20.26
C ALA A 50 6.21 -6.65 19.20
N TYR A 51 5.51 -5.63 18.71
CA TYR A 51 4.51 -5.78 17.66
C TYR A 51 5.10 -6.34 16.37
N ILE A 52 6.24 -5.79 15.91
CA ILE A 52 6.96 -6.26 14.72
C ILE A 52 7.37 -7.73 14.89
N ILE A 53 7.97 -8.09 16.03
CA ILE A 53 8.41 -9.47 16.30
C ILE A 53 7.22 -10.43 16.25
N VAL A 54 6.11 -10.08 16.91
CA VAL A 54 4.90 -10.92 16.94
C VAL A 54 4.29 -11.07 15.55
N GLU A 55 4.21 -9.99 14.78
CA GLU A 55 3.70 -10.00 13.41
C GLU A 55 4.53 -10.91 12.50
N PHE A 56 5.85 -10.74 12.47
CA PHE A 56 6.74 -11.62 11.70
C PHE A 56 6.71 -13.08 12.19
N ALA A 57 6.62 -13.30 13.51
CA ALA A 57 6.54 -14.65 14.07
C ALA A 57 5.25 -15.36 13.67
N ILE A 58 4.08 -14.71 13.82
CA ILE A 58 2.79 -15.28 13.44
C ILE A 58 2.74 -15.58 11.95
N ILE A 59 3.21 -14.65 11.10
CA ILE A 59 3.22 -14.86 9.65
C ILE A 59 4.17 -16.00 9.28
N SER A 60 5.39 -16.01 9.81
CA SER A 60 6.40 -17.03 9.46
C SER A 60 6.01 -18.42 9.95
N TRP A 61 5.53 -18.53 11.20
CA TRP A 61 5.08 -19.80 11.78
C TRP A 61 3.77 -20.26 11.17
N GLY A 62 2.83 -19.34 10.93
CA GLY A 62 1.57 -19.60 10.24
C GLY A 62 1.80 -20.13 8.84
N LEU A 63 2.70 -19.51 8.07
CA LEU A 63 3.08 -19.97 6.73
C LEU A 63 3.73 -21.36 6.79
N ARG A 64 4.60 -21.62 7.76
CA ARG A 64 5.23 -22.94 7.95
C ARG A 64 4.22 -24.04 8.30
N TYR A 65 3.18 -23.73 9.07
CA TYR A 65 2.20 -24.72 9.52
C TYR A 65 1.06 -24.94 8.52
N LEU A 66 0.60 -23.88 7.86
CA LEU A 66 -0.51 -23.93 6.90
C LEU A 66 -0.05 -24.39 5.49
N SER A 67 1.23 -24.22 5.16
CA SER A 67 1.76 -24.66 3.87
C SER A 67 2.37 -26.05 3.94
N PRO A 68 1.89 -27.04 3.16
CA PRO A 68 2.59 -28.30 2.94
C PRO A 68 3.88 -28.13 2.08
N ALA A 69 4.03 -26.99 1.40
CA ALA A 69 5.22 -26.64 0.63
C ALA A 69 6.25 -25.89 1.50
N ARG A 70 7.54 -26.16 1.28
CA ARG A 70 8.66 -25.46 1.93
C ARG A 70 8.84 -24.05 1.36
N ILE A 71 7.87 -23.17 1.64
CA ILE A 71 7.87 -21.77 1.15
C ILE A 71 9.00 -20.95 1.82
N LEU A 72 9.36 -21.32 3.05
CA LEU A 72 10.48 -20.75 3.80
C LEU A 72 11.68 -21.72 3.80
N PRO A 73 12.93 -21.22 3.79
CA PRO A 73 13.35 -19.81 3.91
C PRO A 73 13.19 -18.99 2.62
N ILE A 74 13.06 -17.67 2.77
CA ILE A 74 13.06 -16.71 1.64
C ILE A 74 14.45 -16.71 1.02
N ASN A 75 14.55 -16.94 -0.28
CA ASN A 75 15.82 -16.88 -0.98
C ASN A 75 16.20 -15.40 -1.22
N THR A 76 17.12 -14.87 -0.42
CA THR A 76 17.61 -13.49 -0.50
C THR A 76 18.82 -13.33 -1.42
N PHE A 77 18.99 -14.24 -2.40
CA PHE A 77 20.16 -14.26 -3.27
C PHE A 77 20.38 -12.94 -4.03
N PHE A 78 19.29 -12.23 -4.36
CA PHE A 78 19.33 -10.82 -4.78
C PHE A 78 19.37 -9.93 -3.53
N GLY A 79 20.49 -9.25 -3.32
CA GLY A 79 20.79 -8.50 -2.11
C GLY A 79 20.02 -7.19 -1.97
N LEU A 80 20.30 -6.48 -0.88
CA LEU A 80 19.75 -5.16 -0.54
C LEU A 80 19.89 -4.12 -1.67
N LEU A 81 20.88 -4.29 -2.56
CA LEU A 81 21.20 -3.41 -3.67
C LEU A 81 20.13 -3.46 -4.78
N ASP A 82 19.67 -4.66 -5.15
CA ASP A 82 18.65 -4.86 -6.18
C ASP A 82 17.28 -4.37 -5.71
N ALA A 83 16.99 -4.56 -4.41
CA ALA A 83 15.80 -4.01 -3.78
C ALA A 83 15.73 -2.48 -3.92
N GLY A 84 16.87 -1.77 -3.83
CA GLY A 84 16.97 -0.33 -4.04
C GLY A 84 16.64 0.11 -5.47
N LEU A 85 17.07 -0.65 -6.47
CA LEU A 85 16.81 -0.37 -7.90
C LEU A 85 15.31 -0.48 -8.25
N PHE A 86 14.60 -1.43 -7.63
CA PHE A 86 13.16 -1.60 -7.81
C PHE A 86 12.33 -0.65 -6.91
N PHE A 87 12.88 -0.18 -5.79
CA PHE A 87 12.14 0.67 -4.85
C PHE A 87 11.73 2.01 -5.45
N TYR A 88 12.62 2.65 -6.22
CA TYR A 88 12.36 3.94 -6.86
C TYR A 88 11.22 3.90 -7.90
N PRO A 89 11.21 2.98 -8.89
CA PRO A 89 10.11 2.88 -9.84
C PRO A 89 8.80 2.45 -9.17
N ILE A 90 8.83 1.57 -8.16
CA ILE A 90 7.66 1.21 -7.36
C ILE A 90 7.13 2.45 -6.64
N TYR A 91 7.97 3.22 -5.95
CA TYR A 91 7.54 4.43 -5.23
C TYR A 91 6.87 5.45 -6.16
N SER A 92 7.41 5.64 -7.37
CA SER A 92 6.91 6.61 -8.34
C SER A 92 5.48 6.34 -8.85
N VAL A 93 4.97 5.09 -8.73
CA VAL A 93 3.65 4.67 -9.24
C VAL A 93 2.61 4.46 -8.11
N THR A 94 2.95 4.77 -6.85
CA THR A 94 2.10 4.47 -5.65
C THR A 94 0.83 5.30 -5.47
N LYS A 95 0.67 6.42 -6.18
CA LYS A 95 -0.47 7.34 -6.00
C LYS A 95 -1.87 6.67 -6.14
N PRO A 96 -2.18 5.91 -7.20
CA PRO A 96 -3.47 5.22 -7.36
C PRO A 96 -3.76 4.21 -6.23
N LEU A 97 -2.75 3.43 -5.81
CA LEU A 97 -2.88 2.43 -4.74
C LEU A 97 -3.35 3.03 -3.41
N THR A 98 -2.98 4.28 -3.12
CA THR A 98 -3.39 4.97 -1.90
C THR A 98 -4.93 5.12 -1.78
N LYS A 99 -5.65 5.24 -2.91
CA LYS A 99 -7.12 5.33 -2.94
C LYS A 99 -7.78 4.00 -2.56
N TYR A 100 -7.31 2.90 -3.14
CA TYR A 100 -7.81 1.56 -2.85
C TYR A 100 -7.45 1.10 -1.45
N PHE A 101 -6.21 1.37 -1.00
CA PHE A 101 -5.79 1.15 0.37
C PHE A 101 -6.69 1.88 1.37
N ARG A 102 -7.06 3.14 1.09
CA ARG A 102 -8.02 3.87 1.91
C ARG A 102 -9.39 3.21 1.94
N SER A 103 -9.89 2.79 0.77
CA SER A 103 -11.21 2.16 0.66
C SER A 103 -11.27 0.85 1.44
N TYR A 104 -10.19 0.05 1.39
CA TYR A 104 -10.02 -1.14 2.21
C TYR A 104 -10.10 -0.81 3.71
N TRP A 105 -9.37 0.22 4.17
CA TRP A 105 -9.42 0.59 5.58
C TRP A 105 -10.77 1.15 6.01
N GLN A 106 -11.46 1.93 5.17
CA GLN A 106 -12.83 2.37 5.45
C GLN A 106 -13.76 1.18 5.68
N LEU A 107 -13.64 0.17 4.83
CA LEU A 107 -14.40 -1.07 4.94
C LEU A 107 -14.02 -1.86 6.21
N ALA A 108 -12.73 -2.03 6.49
CA ALA A 108 -12.23 -2.69 7.69
C ALA A 108 -12.71 -1.99 8.98
N PHE A 109 -12.67 -0.66 9.02
CA PHE A 109 -13.19 0.13 10.13
C PHE A 109 -14.71 -0.03 10.26
N LYS A 110 -15.47 0.07 9.16
CA LYS A 110 -16.93 -0.09 9.17
C LYS A 110 -17.37 -1.46 9.68
N TYR A 111 -16.77 -2.53 9.16
CA TYR A 111 -17.08 -3.90 9.61
C TYR A 111 -16.66 -4.13 11.07
N SER A 112 -15.46 -3.70 11.46
CA SER A 112 -14.98 -3.88 12.85
C SER A 112 -15.82 -3.08 13.84
N CYS A 113 -16.17 -1.83 13.49
CA CYS A 113 -17.01 -0.99 14.33
C CYS A 113 -18.44 -1.53 14.42
N GLY A 114 -19.03 -2.03 13.32
CA GLY A 114 -20.34 -2.65 13.34
C GLY A 114 -20.39 -3.92 14.21
N LEU A 115 -19.36 -4.77 14.12
CA LEU A 115 -19.24 -5.98 14.92
C LEU A 115 -19.11 -5.69 16.43
N LEU A 116 -18.42 -4.59 16.77
CA LEU A 116 -18.17 -4.18 18.16
C LEU A 116 -19.16 -3.13 18.67
N ARG A 117 -20.09 -2.67 17.81
CA ARG A 117 -21.09 -1.61 18.06
C ARG A 117 -20.47 -0.26 18.45
N LEU A 118 -19.38 0.10 17.77
CA LEU A 118 -18.59 1.32 17.99
C LEU A 118 -18.77 2.36 16.87
N SER A 119 -19.67 2.13 15.91
CA SER A 119 -19.78 2.97 14.70
C SER A 119 -20.16 4.41 15.04
N SER A 120 -21.10 4.62 15.97
CA SER A 120 -21.47 5.98 16.41
C SER A 120 -20.30 6.70 17.11
N PHE A 121 -19.49 6.01 17.91
CA PHE A 121 -18.40 6.65 18.63
C PHE A 121 -17.19 6.97 17.74
N ILE A 122 -16.80 6.04 16.85
CA ILE A 122 -15.57 6.10 16.05
C ILE A 122 -15.80 6.72 14.66
N LEU A 123 -16.93 6.43 14.01
CA LEU A 123 -17.22 6.80 12.62
C LEU A 123 -18.31 7.87 12.49
N ASP A 124 -18.98 8.23 13.58
CA ASP A 124 -20.14 9.13 13.58
C ASP A 124 -21.36 8.59 12.80
N GLU A 125 -21.40 7.27 12.55
CA GLU A 125 -22.52 6.62 11.87
C GLU A 125 -23.60 6.21 12.88
N ASP A 126 -24.84 6.69 12.67
CA ASP A 126 -25.95 6.37 13.56
C ASP A 126 -26.71 5.10 13.14
N ASN A 127 -26.25 3.95 13.63
CA ASN A 127 -26.91 2.66 13.40
C ASN A 127 -27.80 2.26 14.58
N LEU A 128 -29.11 2.18 14.36
CA LEU A 128 -30.08 1.78 15.39
C LEU A 128 -29.84 0.35 15.90
N SER A 129 -29.42 -0.56 15.03
CA SER A 129 -29.12 -1.96 15.37
C SER A 129 -27.97 -2.12 16.37
N GLU A 130 -27.10 -1.12 16.46
CA GLU A 130 -25.93 -1.11 17.35
C GLU A 130 -26.25 -0.54 18.74
N ARG A 131 -27.47 -0.07 19.01
CA ARG A 131 -27.85 0.58 20.27
C ARG A 131 -28.43 -0.36 21.33
N GLY A 132 -28.36 -1.66 21.08
CA GLY A 132 -28.93 -2.66 21.96
C GLY A 132 -28.48 -4.07 21.60
N HIS A 133 -29.06 -5.04 22.26
CA HIS A 133 -28.89 -6.45 21.95
C HIS A 133 -30.24 -7.11 21.67
N ILE A 134 -30.19 -8.23 20.96
CA ILE A 134 -31.39 -8.98 20.57
C ILE A 134 -31.64 -10.05 21.62
N VAL A 135 -32.82 -10.00 22.23
CA VAL A 135 -33.30 -11.04 23.14
C VAL A 135 -34.24 -11.96 22.37
N TYR A 136 -33.95 -13.26 22.43
CA TYR A 136 -34.75 -14.31 21.80
C TYR A 136 -35.59 -15.02 22.83
N ARG A 137 -36.81 -15.42 22.44
CA ARG A 137 -37.72 -16.18 23.32
C ARG A 137 -37.15 -17.55 23.71
N SER A 138 -36.39 -18.19 22.82
CA SER A 138 -35.83 -19.52 23.04
C SER A 138 -34.52 -19.70 22.28
N TYR A 139 -33.67 -20.64 22.74
CA TYR A 139 -32.41 -20.97 22.05
C TYR A 139 -32.64 -21.49 20.62
N ALA A 140 -33.70 -22.29 20.41
CA ALA A 140 -34.09 -22.72 19.07
C ALA A 140 -34.44 -21.52 18.18
N ALA A 141 -35.15 -20.52 18.72
CA ALA A 141 -35.45 -19.30 17.97
C ALA A 141 -34.16 -18.51 17.62
N ARG A 142 -33.14 -18.50 18.48
CA ARG A 142 -31.85 -17.87 18.17
C ARG A 142 -31.12 -18.54 17.00
N LEU A 143 -31.26 -19.86 16.84
CA LEU A 143 -30.58 -20.61 15.79
C LEU A 143 -31.38 -20.66 14.47
N PHE A 144 -32.72 -20.76 14.55
CA PHE A 144 -33.60 -20.96 13.39
C PHE A 144 -34.33 -19.71 12.90
N SER A 145 -34.40 -18.63 13.69
CA SER A 145 -35.08 -17.41 13.24
C SER A 145 -34.19 -16.58 12.35
N ARG A 146 -34.62 -16.38 11.09
CA ARG A 146 -34.01 -15.42 10.14
C ARG A 146 -34.62 -14.01 10.21
N LYS A 147 -35.69 -13.81 10.97
CA LYS A 147 -36.37 -12.51 11.08
C LYS A 147 -35.56 -11.56 11.98
N SER A 148 -35.23 -10.38 11.45
CA SER A 148 -34.65 -9.28 12.23
C SER A 148 -35.72 -8.64 13.11
N PRO A 149 -35.42 -8.27 14.37
CA PRO A 149 -36.34 -7.52 15.21
C PRO A 149 -36.55 -6.10 14.67
N ASP A 150 -37.67 -5.47 15.05
CA ASP A 150 -37.88 -4.04 14.79
C ASP A 150 -36.96 -3.20 15.69
N PHE A 151 -36.02 -2.47 15.09
CA PHE A 151 -35.07 -1.60 15.79
C PHE A 151 -35.66 -0.22 16.14
N THR A 152 -36.76 0.18 15.50
CA THR A 152 -37.35 1.52 15.69
C THR A 152 -38.15 1.62 16.99
N LYS A 153 -38.68 0.49 17.47
CA LYS A 153 -39.47 0.37 18.70
C LYS A 153 -38.77 -0.54 19.71
N PRO A 154 -37.66 -0.08 20.32
CA PRO A 154 -36.98 -0.84 21.35
C PRO A 154 -37.87 -1.05 22.58
N ILE A 155 -37.79 -2.24 23.18
CA ILE A 155 -38.54 -2.59 24.38
C ILE A 155 -37.54 -2.70 25.54
N PRO A 156 -37.77 -2.05 26.69
CA PRO A 156 -36.85 -2.16 27.80
C PRO A 156 -36.86 -3.58 28.38
N ASP A 157 -35.70 -4.00 28.90
CA ASP A 157 -35.44 -5.38 29.31
C ASP A 157 -36.51 -5.96 30.25
N PHE A 158 -36.95 -5.16 31.24
CA PHE A 158 -37.96 -5.57 32.21
C PHE A 158 -39.35 -5.87 31.62
N LYS A 159 -39.68 -5.34 30.44
CA LYS A 159 -40.97 -5.59 29.75
C LYS A 159 -40.91 -6.72 28.73
N THR A 160 -39.74 -7.27 28.44
CA THR A 160 -39.56 -8.29 27.39
C THR A 160 -40.41 -9.54 27.64
N THR A 161 -40.44 -10.01 28.88
CA THR A 161 -41.20 -11.22 29.27
C THR A 161 -42.71 -11.03 29.09
N GLU A 162 -43.24 -9.86 29.42
CA GLU A 162 -44.66 -9.52 29.23
C GLU A 162 -44.99 -9.36 27.74
N PHE A 163 -44.06 -8.79 26.97
CA PHE A 163 -44.20 -8.64 25.53
C PHE A 163 -44.27 -9.99 24.79
N PHE A 164 -43.42 -10.95 25.17
CA PHE A 164 -43.47 -12.30 24.59
C PHE A 164 -44.73 -13.09 25.00
N LYS A 165 -45.34 -12.77 26.15
CA LYS A 165 -46.63 -13.36 26.55
C LYS A 165 -47.79 -12.78 25.77
N SER A 166 -47.76 -11.47 25.48
CA SER A 166 -48.82 -10.78 24.73
C SER A 166 -48.77 -11.04 23.22
N ASN A 167 -47.59 -11.27 22.65
CA ASN A 167 -47.40 -11.52 21.22
C ASN A 167 -46.72 -12.87 20.96
N PRO A 168 -47.48 -13.97 20.79
CA PRO A 168 -46.90 -15.31 20.63
C PRO A 168 -46.13 -15.48 19.31
N ASP A 169 -46.47 -14.70 18.28
CA ASP A 169 -45.89 -14.79 16.93
C ASP A 169 -44.50 -14.13 16.81
N ILE A 170 -44.10 -13.33 17.79
CA ILE A 170 -42.82 -12.62 17.78
C ILE A 170 -41.80 -13.42 18.59
N HIS A 171 -40.70 -13.80 17.94
CA HIS A 171 -39.68 -14.66 18.54
C HIS A 171 -38.41 -13.92 18.99
N CYS A 172 -38.24 -12.65 18.59
CA CYS A 172 -37.09 -11.82 18.93
C CYS A 172 -37.51 -10.36 19.17
N VAL A 173 -36.88 -9.71 20.13
CA VAL A 173 -37.12 -8.31 20.50
C VAL A 173 -35.79 -7.60 20.66
N PHE A 174 -35.74 -6.32 20.29
CA PHE A 174 -34.56 -5.48 20.49
C PHE A 174 -34.63 -4.73 21.82
N VAL A 175 -33.61 -4.92 22.65
CA VAL A 175 -33.49 -4.30 23.97
C VAL A 175 -32.36 -3.27 23.92
N PRO A 176 -32.65 -1.98 24.18
CA PRO A 176 -31.64 -0.94 24.16
C PRO A 176 -30.69 -1.12 25.36
N ASP A 177 -29.40 -0.92 25.12
CA ASP A 177 -28.37 -0.96 26.16
C ASP A 177 -27.32 0.15 25.91
N GLY A 178 -26.45 0.42 26.89
CA GLY A 178 -25.48 1.52 26.80
C GLY A 178 -26.10 2.90 27.04
N ASN A 179 -25.30 3.96 26.86
CA ASN A 179 -25.70 5.35 27.15
C ASN A 179 -25.13 6.30 26.10
N TYR A 180 -25.77 7.45 25.90
CA TYR A 180 -25.15 8.56 25.16
C TYR A 180 -24.17 9.29 26.05
N ILE A 181 -23.10 9.80 25.46
CA ILE A 181 -22.08 10.58 26.14
C ILE A 181 -21.71 11.82 25.34
N ARG A 182 -21.29 12.87 26.02
CA ARG A 182 -20.58 13.98 25.36
C ARG A 182 -19.16 13.52 25.03
N ALA A 183 -18.77 13.58 23.78
CA ALA A 183 -17.40 13.30 23.33
C ALA A 183 -16.81 14.54 22.65
N PRO A 184 -15.48 14.69 22.62
CA PRO A 184 -14.84 15.78 21.89
C PRO A 184 -15.22 15.74 20.42
N ASP A 185 -15.44 16.92 19.83
CA ASP A 185 -15.65 17.10 18.39
C ASP A 185 -14.38 17.58 17.67
N ASP A 186 -13.39 18.06 18.44
CA ASP A 186 -12.07 18.42 17.95
C ASP A 186 -10.99 17.63 18.72
N ASP A 187 -9.93 17.22 18.03
CA ASP A 187 -8.80 16.54 18.67
C ASP A 187 -7.95 17.52 19.51
N ASN A 188 -7.99 18.83 19.19
CA ASN A 188 -7.25 19.87 19.89
C ASN A 188 -8.02 20.48 21.07
N VAL A 189 -9.04 19.78 21.57
CA VAL A 189 -9.86 20.20 22.69
C VAL A 189 -9.03 20.52 23.94
N SER A 190 -9.47 21.53 24.69
CA SER A 190 -8.78 22.00 25.89
C SER A 190 -8.74 20.93 26.99
N ARG A 191 -7.60 20.81 27.69
CA ARG A 191 -7.40 19.83 28.78
C ARG A 191 -8.43 19.99 29.90
N LEU A 192 -8.77 21.22 30.24
CA LEU A 192 -9.78 21.52 31.26
C LEU A 192 -11.18 21.11 30.82
N PHE A 193 -11.53 21.38 29.56
CA PHE A 193 -12.83 21.03 29.02
C PHE A 193 -13.01 19.52 28.85
N LEU A 194 -11.93 18.78 28.54
CA LEU A 194 -11.95 17.31 28.50
C LEU A 194 -12.47 16.67 29.79
N LYS A 195 -12.26 17.32 30.95
CA LYS A 195 -12.76 16.83 32.24
C LYS A 195 -14.29 16.88 32.35
N LEU A 196 -14.94 17.75 31.57
CA LEU A 196 -16.40 17.90 31.47
C LEU A 196 -17.03 16.92 30.46
N LEU A 197 -16.22 16.17 29.72
CA LEU A 197 -16.65 15.24 28.68
C LEU A 197 -16.74 13.80 29.22
N PHE A 198 -17.26 12.91 28.38
CA PHE A 198 -17.56 11.50 28.68
C PHE A 198 -18.62 11.28 29.76
N VAL A 199 -19.45 12.29 30.01
CA VAL A 199 -20.56 12.25 30.97
C VAL A 199 -21.81 11.69 30.28
N PRO A 200 -22.58 10.81 30.95
CA PRO A 200 -23.80 10.25 30.39
C PRO A 200 -24.89 11.32 30.21
N VAL A 201 -25.43 11.37 29.00
CA VAL A 201 -26.49 12.30 28.58
C VAL A 201 -27.65 11.54 27.92
N THR A 202 -28.78 12.21 27.79
CA THR A 202 -29.87 11.82 26.90
C THR A 202 -29.53 12.20 25.46
N LYS A 203 -30.32 11.71 24.50
CA LYS A 203 -30.16 12.06 23.07
C LYS A 203 -30.29 13.57 22.83
N ASP A 204 -31.09 14.27 23.63
CA ASP A 204 -31.29 15.72 23.58
C ASP A 204 -30.29 16.50 24.45
N ASP A 205 -29.14 15.88 24.76
CA ASP A 205 -28.04 16.47 25.51
C ASP A 205 -28.38 16.92 26.96
N LYS A 206 -29.36 16.28 27.60
CA LYS A 206 -29.62 16.47 29.05
C LYS A 206 -28.78 15.52 29.87
N LEU A 207 -28.06 16.04 30.87
CA LEU A 207 -27.24 15.26 31.79
C LEU A 207 -28.09 14.28 32.61
N LEU A 208 -27.66 13.02 32.65
CA LEU A 208 -28.30 11.99 33.48
C LEU A 208 -27.81 12.05 34.93
N ASN A 209 -26.54 12.38 35.12
CA ASN A 209 -25.92 12.54 36.44
C ASN A 209 -25.33 13.95 36.56
N SER A 210 -25.32 14.51 37.77
CA SER A 210 -24.61 15.75 38.07
C SER A 210 -23.11 15.58 37.86
N ILE A 211 -22.46 16.62 37.33
CA ILE A 211 -21.00 16.66 37.20
C ILE A 211 -20.40 16.95 38.57
N ASP A 212 -19.50 16.10 39.05
CA ASP A 212 -18.75 16.36 40.28
C ASP A 212 -17.94 17.66 40.14
N LYS A 213 -17.96 18.50 41.18
CA LYS A 213 -17.16 19.73 41.19
C LYS A 213 -15.67 19.36 41.16
N PHE A 214 -14.93 19.96 40.24
CA PHE A 214 -13.48 19.75 40.15
C PHE A 214 -12.77 20.35 41.36
N ASP A 215 -11.89 19.58 41.98
CA ASP A 215 -10.97 20.07 43.00
C ASP A 215 -9.74 20.66 42.27
N ASP A 216 -9.39 21.91 42.58
CA ASP A 216 -8.28 22.65 41.95
C ASP A 216 -6.93 21.93 42.14
N LYS A 217 -6.81 21.09 43.16
CA LYS A 217 -5.63 20.23 43.40
C LYS A 217 -5.38 19.19 42.31
N SER A 218 -6.39 18.87 41.49
CA SER A 218 -6.22 17.95 40.36
C SER A 218 -5.39 18.58 39.23
N ASP A 219 -5.39 19.90 39.11
CA ASP A 219 -4.75 20.57 37.98
C ASP A 219 -3.23 20.52 38.04
N SER A 220 -2.64 20.61 39.24
CA SER A 220 -1.19 20.44 39.43
C SER A 220 -0.68 19.02 39.14
N LYS A 221 -1.53 17.99 39.30
CA LYS A 221 -1.19 16.60 38.97
C LYS A 221 -1.12 16.35 37.46
N TYR A 222 -2.01 16.99 36.68
CA TYR A 222 -2.12 16.77 35.23
C TYR A 222 -1.41 17.85 34.41
N ASN A 223 -1.12 19.01 34.99
CA ASN A 223 -0.31 20.08 34.43
C ASN A 223 0.86 20.46 35.37
N PRO A 224 1.79 19.53 35.65
CA PRO A 224 2.88 19.76 36.61
C PRO A 224 3.85 20.87 36.21
N TYR A 225 3.83 21.29 34.94
CA TYR A 225 4.71 22.32 34.39
C TYR A 225 3.99 23.65 34.12
N GLY A 226 2.71 23.76 34.45
CA GLY A 226 1.95 25.01 34.29
C GLY A 226 1.79 25.46 32.84
N ASP A 227 1.68 24.51 31.91
CA ASP A 227 1.48 24.81 30.48
C ASP A 227 0.13 25.54 30.30
N GLU A 228 0.16 26.79 29.84
CA GLU A 228 -1.04 27.53 29.46
C GLU A 228 -1.47 27.19 28.02
N GLU A 229 -2.74 26.85 27.84
CA GLU A 229 -3.32 26.65 26.51
C GLU A 229 -3.64 28.01 25.88
N LEU A 230 -2.97 28.33 24.76
CA LEU A 230 -3.18 29.55 23.97
C LEU A 230 -4.57 29.60 23.33
N VAL A 231 -5.08 28.44 22.90
CA VAL A 231 -6.37 28.31 22.24
C VAL A 231 -7.21 27.27 22.97
N SER A 232 -8.32 27.71 23.56
CA SER A 232 -9.24 26.85 24.31
C SER A 232 -10.46 26.43 23.48
N ILE A 233 -10.32 25.34 22.73
CA ILE A 233 -11.43 24.74 21.99
C ILE A 233 -12.33 23.99 22.99
N LYS A 234 -13.64 24.27 22.94
CA LYS A 234 -14.68 23.74 23.85
C LYS A 234 -15.84 23.07 23.10
N THR A 235 -15.58 22.56 21.89
CA THR A 235 -16.57 21.87 21.06
C THR A 235 -16.72 20.42 21.46
N TYR A 236 -17.96 19.92 21.40
CA TYR A 236 -18.31 18.54 21.72
C TYR A 236 -19.50 18.09 20.87
N THR A 237 -19.69 16.77 20.80
CA THR A 237 -20.84 16.14 20.16
C THR A 237 -21.36 15.01 21.03
N VAL A 238 -22.64 14.64 20.86
CA VAL A 238 -23.29 13.57 21.61
C VAL A 238 -23.24 12.28 20.81
N VAL A 239 -22.54 11.28 21.33
CA VAL A 239 -22.33 9.99 20.67
C VAL A 239 -22.77 8.83 21.55
N TYR A 240 -23.21 7.74 20.92
CA TYR A 240 -23.58 6.53 21.63
C TYR A 240 -22.34 5.76 22.11
N ARG A 241 -22.37 5.29 23.36
CA ARG A 241 -21.33 4.45 23.96
C ARG A 241 -21.91 3.09 24.38
N PRO A 242 -21.41 1.97 23.81
CA PRO A 242 -21.86 0.64 24.20
C PRO A 242 -21.35 0.22 25.58
N PRO A 243 -21.98 -0.77 26.23
CA PRO A 243 -21.50 -1.35 27.48
C PRO A 243 -20.12 -2.03 27.29
N ASN A 244 -19.32 -2.11 28.36
CA ASN A 244 -17.95 -2.67 28.32
C ASN A 244 -17.02 -2.01 27.27
N PHE A 245 -17.20 -0.71 27.05
CA PHE A 245 -16.49 0.09 26.05
C PHE A 245 -14.98 -0.19 25.94
N ARG A 246 -14.26 -0.33 27.07
CA ARG A 246 -12.81 -0.60 27.07
C ARG A 246 -12.46 -1.90 26.35
N THR A 247 -13.16 -2.99 26.65
CA THR A 247 -12.92 -4.29 26.02
C THR A 247 -13.21 -4.26 24.52
N ARG A 248 -14.24 -3.52 24.11
CA ARG A 248 -14.61 -3.36 22.71
C ARG A 248 -13.56 -2.55 21.95
N ILE A 249 -12.97 -1.52 22.55
CA ILE A 249 -11.86 -0.75 21.95
C ILE A 249 -10.62 -1.64 21.78
N PHE A 250 -10.26 -2.46 22.78
CA PHE A 250 -9.17 -3.43 22.61
C PHE A 250 -9.49 -4.47 21.53
N GLY A 251 -10.75 -4.92 21.45
CA GLY A 251 -11.23 -5.77 20.36
C GLY A 251 -11.08 -5.10 19.00
N LEU A 252 -11.39 -3.81 18.89
CA LEU A 252 -11.25 -3.04 17.65
C LEU A 252 -9.78 -2.99 17.21
N LEU A 253 -8.86 -2.72 18.12
CA LEU A 253 -7.42 -2.76 17.84
C LEU A 253 -6.98 -4.14 17.34
N GLY A 254 -7.49 -5.22 17.97
CA GLY A 254 -7.24 -6.59 17.52
C GLY A 254 -7.78 -6.88 16.12
N CYS A 255 -9.01 -6.44 15.81
CA CYS A 255 -9.60 -6.58 14.48
C CYS A 255 -8.79 -5.81 13.43
N LEU A 256 -8.42 -4.56 13.70
CA LEU A 256 -7.61 -3.75 12.78
C LEU A 256 -6.23 -4.37 12.54
N TRP A 257 -5.62 -4.95 13.57
CA TRP A 257 -4.39 -5.71 13.43
C TRP A 257 -4.57 -6.92 12.52
N PHE A 258 -5.62 -7.71 12.72
CA PHE A 258 -5.94 -8.84 11.85
C PHE A 258 -6.16 -8.41 10.39
N TYR A 259 -6.91 -7.34 10.13
CA TYR A 259 -7.08 -6.79 8.78
C TYR A 259 -5.75 -6.31 8.17
N SER A 260 -4.82 -5.79 8.97
CA SER A 260 -3.47 -5.46 8.51
C SER A 260 -2.71 -6.70 8.05
N LEU A 261 -2.75 -7.78 8.84
CA LEU A 261 -2.09 -9.05 8.52
C LEU A 261 -2.65 -9.66 7.22
N VAL A 262 -3.99 -9.70 7.09
CA VAL A 262 -4.65 -10.22 5.88
C VAL A 262 -4.26 -9.40 4.65
N LEU A 263 -4.26 -8.07 4.74
CA LEU A 263 -3.88 -7.20 3.63
C LEU A 263 -2.41 -7.38 3.23
N GLY A 264 -1.50 -7.37 4.21
CA GLY A 264 -0.06 -7.55 3.96
C GLY A 264 0.25 -8.92 3.37
N PHE A 265 -0.34 -9.98 3.92
CA PHE A 265 -0.18 -11.34 3.42
C PHE A 265 -0.75 -11.50 2.00
N ALA A 266 -1.98 -11.01 1.76
CA ALA A 266 -2.60 -11.07 0.45
C ALA A 266 -1.78 -10.30 -0.59
N TYR A 267 -1.25 -9.12 -0.24
CA TYR A 267 -0.39 -8.34 -1.13
C TYR A 267 0.90 -9.10 -1.48
N ILE A 268 1.61 -9.66 -0.48
CA ILE A 268 2.85 -10.42 -0.71
C ILE A 268 2.56 -11.65 -1.58
N LEU A 269 1.51 -12.41 -1.26
CA LEU A 269 1.16 -13.65 -1.97
C LEU A 269 0.74 -13.37 -3.42
N VAL A 270 -0.12 -12.38 -3.66
CA VAL A 270 -0.55 -12.02 -5.02
C VAL A 270 0.62 -11.46 -5.83
N SER A 271 1.47 -10.62 -5.22
CA SER A 271 2.70 -10.11 -5.85
C SER A 271 3.63 -11.25 -6.22
N PHE A 272 3.85 -12.21 -5.31
CA PHE A 272 4.68 -13.37 -5.57
C PHE A 272 4.15 -14.20 -6.74
N ILE A 273 2.86 -14.56 -6.75
CA ILE A 273 2.26 -15.39 -7.80
C ILE A 273 2.39 -14.70 -9.17
N ILE A 274 2.05 -13.42 -9.26
CA ILE A 274 2.13 -12.65 -10.51
C ILE A 274 3.57 -12.54 -10.99
N GLY A 275 4.50 -12.14 -10.12
CA GLY A 275 5.89 -11.94 -10.50
C GLY A 275 6.59 -13.25 -10.86
N LYS A 276 6.33 -14.34 -10.14
CA LYS A 276 6.89 -15.67 -10.44
C LYS A 276 6.38 -16.18 -11.79
N SER A 277 5.08 -16.00 -12.08
CA SER A 277 4.48 -16.39 -13.36
C SER A 277 5.15 -15.68 -14.54
N ILE A 278 5.43 -14.39 -14.37
CA ILE A 278 6.05 -13.55 -15.41
C ILE A 278 7.53 -13.89 -15.58
N LEU A 279 8.24 -14.12 -14.48
CA LEU A 279 9.64 -14.53 -14.53
C LEU A 279 9.83 -15.88 -15.21
N LEU A 280 8.93 -16.84 -14.98
CA LEU A 280 8.93 -18.12 -15.68
C LEU A 280 8.62 -17.96 -17.17
N LEU A 281 7.64 -17.13 -17.52
CA LEU A 281 7.30 -16.84 -18.91
C LEU A 281 8.47 -16.19 -19.66
N ILE A 282 9.18 -15.26 -19.01
CA ILE A 282 10.39 -14.65 -19.56
C ILE A 282 11.48 -15.71 -19.71
N GLY A 283 11.73 -16.53 -18.68
CA GLY A 283 12.75 -17.58 -18.68
C GLY A 283 12.54 -18.65 -19.75
N ASP A 284 11.28 -19.03 -20.02
CA ASP A 284 10.94 -19.97 -21.11
C ASP A 284 11.09 -19.31 -22.49
N PHE A 285 10.87 -17.99 -22.61
CA PHE A 285 11.07 -17.24 -23.86
C PHE A 285 12.55 -16.99 -24.17
N THR A 286 13.39 -16.88 -23.13
CA THR A 286 14.82 -16.56 -23.25
C THR A 286 15.73 -17.79 -23.16
N ILE A 287 15.56 -18.74 -24.09
CA ILE A 287 16.58 -19.79 -24.38
C ILE A 287 17.71 -19.21 -25.26
N SER A 288 17.97 -17.91 -25.15
CA SER A 288 19.12 -17.27 -25.79
C SER A 288 20.35 -17.50 -24.90
N PRO A 289 21.48 -18.01 -25.43
CA PRO A 289 22.71 -18.26 -24.65
C PRO A 289 23.28 -17.00 -23.98
N ILE A 290 22.84 -15.81 -24.39
CA ILE A 290 23.23 -14.52 -23.82
C ILE A 290 22.45 -14.21 -22.53
N PHE A 291 21.15 -14.57 -22.48
CA PHE A 291 20.31 -14.32 -21.31
C PHE A 291 20.69 -15.23 -20.14
N SER A 292 21.15 -16.46 -20.41
CA SER A 292 21.68 -17.39 -19.41
C SER A 292 23.01 -16.98 -18.77
N TYR A 293 23.71 -16.00 -19.37
CA TYR A 293 24.97 -15.46 -18.83
C TYR A 293 24.73 -14.24 -17.92
N ILE A 294 23.64 -13.49 -18.13
CA ILE A 294 23.23 -12.31 -17.34
C ILE A 294 22.37 -12.73 -16.16
N PHE A 295 21.32 -13.51 -16.42
CA PHE A 295 20.60 -14.24 -15.38
C PHE A 295 21.35 -15.54 -15.20
N ASP A 296 22.14 -15.64 -14.13
CA ASP A 296 22.89 -16.84 -13.78
C ASP A 296 22.01 -18.08 -14.04
N TRP A 297 22.41 -18.95 -14.97
CA TRP A 297 21.67 -20.15 -15.35
C TRP A 297 21.30 -21.00 -14.13
N LYS A 298 22.13 -20.94 -13.07
CA LYS A 298 21.86 -21.55 -11.76
C LYS A 298 20.69 -20.89 -11.01
N ILE A 299 20.48 -19.59 -11.16
CA ILE A 299 19.34 -18.86 -10.58
C ILE A 299 18.05 -19.25 -11.32
N MET A 300 18.05 -19.23 -12.65
CA MET A 300 16.84 -19.57 -13.43
C MET A 300 16.44 -21.04 -13.25
N SER A 301 17.42 -21.95 -13.21
CA SER A 301 17.19 -23.36 -12.89
C SER A 301 16.69 -23.55 -11.45
N ASN A 302 17.25 -22.87 -10.45
CA ASN A 302 16.75 -22.90 -9.06
C ASN A 302 15.31 -22.37 -8.94
N LEU A 303 14.98 -21.29 -9.66
CA LEU A 303 13.63 -20.71 -9.70
C LEU A 303 12.59 -21.65 -10.30
N ARG A 304 13.02 -22.48 -11.28
CA ARG A 304 12.19 -23.48 -11.97
C ARG A 304 12.02 -24.76 -11.15
N GLU A 305 13.08 -25.22 -10.48
CA GLU A 305 13.05 -26.42 -9.64
C GLU A 305 12.29 -26.20 -8.32
N ASN A 306 12.30 -24.99 -7.77
CA ASN A 306 11.58 -24.61 -6.55
C ASN A 306 10.50 -23.56 -6.85
N PHE A 307 9.40 -23.97 -7.49
CA PHE A 307 8.28 -23.06 -7.77
C PHE A 307 7.72 -22.39 -6.50
N TYR A 308 7.70 -23.14 -5.38
CA TYR A 308 7.09 -22.71 -4.14
C TYR A 308 8.02 -21.90 -3.22
N SER A 309 9.32 -21.75 -3.53
CA SER A 309 10.21 -20.94 -2.69
C SER A 309 9.90 -19.45 -2.85
N LEU A 310 9.80 -18.74 -1.73
CA LEU A 310 9.56 -17.31 -1.77
C LEU A 310 10.84 -16.58 -2.19
N ASP A 311 10.75 -15.80 -3.27
CA ASP A 311 11.90 -15.04 -3.81
C ASP A 311 11.58 -13.54 -3.82
N LEU A 312 12.51 -12.73 -3.30
CA LEU A 312 12.32 -11.28 -3.18
C LEU A 312 12.10 -10.60 -4.54
N LEU A 313 12.83 -11.03 -5.57
CA LEU A 313 12.73 -10.50 -6.93
C LEU A 313 11.32 -10.70 -7.51
N SER A 314 10.75 -11.89 -7.35
CA SER A 314 9.39 -12.20 -7.81
C SER A 314 8.35 -11.29 -7.13
N ILE A 315 8.50 -11.04 -5.83
CA ILE A 315 7.61 -10.14 -5.08
C ILE A 315 7.72 -8.70 -5.60
N LEU A 316 8.94 -8.22 -5.87
CA LEU A 316 9.16 -6.85 -6.36
C LEU A 316 8.59 -6.66 -7.77
N ILE A 317 8.84 -7.59 -8.69
CA ILE A 317 8.29 -7.54 -10.06
C ILE A 317 6.77 -7.60 -10.04
N GLY A 318 6.19 -8.57 -9.32
CA GLY A 318 4.74 -8.67 -9.25
C GLY A 318 4.09 -7.49 -8.53
N GLY A 319 4.75 -6.95 -7.50
CA GLY A 319 4.33 -5.73 -6.83
C GLY A 319 4.25 -4.54 -7.78
N TYR A 320 5.29 -4.34 -8.61
CA TYR A 320 5.30 -3.30 -9.66
C TYR A 320 4.15 -3.46 -10.65
N ILE A 321 3.89 -4.68 -11.11
CA ILE A 321 2.87 -4.99 -12.10
C ILE A 321 1.46 -4.78 -11.54
N ILE A 322 1.23 -5.17 -10.28
CA ILE A 322 -0.01 -4.85 -9.57
C ILE A 322 -0.26 -3.33 -9.60
N GLN A 323 0.76 -2.50 -9.38
CA GLN A 323 0.58 -1.05 -9.43
C GLN A 323 0.20 -0.55 -10.82
N LEU A 324 0.78 -1.12 -11.88
CA LEU A 324 0.41 -0.79 -13.26
C LEU A 324 -1.04 -1.18 -13.56
N ILE A 325 -1.48 -2.35 -13.09
CA ILE A 325 -2.87 -2.80 -13.21
C ILE A 325 -3.81 -1.81 -12.50
N PHE A 326 -3.49 -1.41 -11.27
CA PHE A 326 -4.30 -0.41 -10.54
C PHE A 326 -4.31 0.96 -11.22
N LYS A 327 -3.18 1.39 -11.80
CA LYS A 327 -3.11 2.64 -12.55
C LYS A 327 -4.01 2.58 -13.80
N GLY A 328 -3.94 1.49 -14.56
CA GLY A 328 -4.81 1.29 -15.70
C GLY A 328 -6.28 1.26 -15.28
N PHE A 329 -6.60 0.58 -14.17
CA PHE A 329 -7.96 0.46 -13.68
C PHE A 329 -8.54 1.81 -13.24
N ASP A 330 -7.73 2.68 -12.63
CA ASP A 330 -8.12 4.06 -12.34
C ASP A 330 -8.40 4.86 -13.62
N ILE A 331 -7.61 4.69 -14.68
CA ILE A 331 -7.86 5.32 -15.99
C ILE A 331 -9.18 4.80 -16.59
N TYR A 332 -9.45 3.50 -16.47
CA TYR A 332 -10.71 2.90 -16.92
C TYR A 332 -11.93 3.44 -16.16
N ILE A 333 -11.88 3.52 -14.84
CA ILE A 333 -12.99 4.08 -14.06
C ILE A 333 -13.21 5.55 -14.41
N THR A 334 -12.13 6.32 -14.53
CA THR A 334 -12.21 7.76 -14.82
C THR A 334 -12.78 8.01 -16.22
N SER A 335 -12.34 7.24 -17.22
CA SER A 335 -12.90 7.34 -18.58
C SER A 335 -14.36 6.91 -18.65
N LYS A 336 -14.77 5.87 -17.91
CA LYS A 336 -16.19 5.48 -17.78
C LYS A 336 -17.03 6.58 -17.15
N GLN A 337 -16.54 7.23 -16.09
CA GLN A 337 -17.24 8.34 -15.43
C GLN A 337 -17.33 9.57 -16.35
N ALA A 338 -16.28 9.87 -17.11
CA ALA A 338 -16.30 10.96 -18.09
C ALA A 338 -17.31 10.69 -19.21
N ALA A 339 -17.37 9.47 -19.73
CA ALA A 339 -18.36 9.07 -20.73
C ALA A 339 -19.80 9.18 -20.20
N ALA A 340 -20.05 8.73 -18.96
CA ALA A 340 -21.36 8.86 -18.33
C ALA A 340 -21.77 10.33 -18.11
N ASN A 341 -20.82 11.19 -17.72
CA ASN A 341 -21.09 12.61 -17.55
C ASN A 341 -21.38 13.31 -18.89
N ASN A 342 -20.66 12.95 -19.96
CA ASN A 342 -20.91 13.50 -21.29
C ASN A 342 -22.30 13.09 -21.82
N LEU A 343 -22.73 11.84 -21.61
CA LEU A 343 -24.08 11.39 -21.96
C LEU A 343 -25.16 12.14 -21.16
N VAL A 344 -24.91 12.47 -19.89
CA VAL A 344 -25.84 13.27 -19.09
C VAL A 344 -25.92 14.70 -19.61
N VAL A 345 -24.79 15.31 -20.00
CA VAL A 345 -24.77 16.66 -20.59
C VAL A 345 -25.49 16.68 -21.94
N GLU A 346 -25.24 15.70 -22.80
CA GLU A 346 -25.89 15.58 -24.10
C GLU A 346 -27.40 15.33 -23.97
N ASN A 347 -27.83 14.52 -22.98
CA ASN A 347 -29.25 14.35 -22.69
C ASN A 347 -29.91 15.61 -22.11
N ILE A 348 -29.17 16.45 -21.39
CA ILE A 348 -29.69 17.75 -20.90
C ILE A 348 -29.77 18.76 -22.05
N GLU A 349 -28.80 18.78 -22.95
CA GLU A 349 -28.84 19.61 -24.17
C GLU A 349 -30.00 19.19 -25.08
N ASN A 350 -30.14 17.89 -25.34
CA ASN A 350 -31.24 17.35 -26.13
C ASN A 350 -32.60 17.56 -25.44
N ALA A 351 -32.71 17.45 -24.11
CA ALA A 351 -33.96 17.74 -23.40
C ALA A 351 -34.36 19.23 -23.47
N ASN A 352 -33.40 20.14 -23.62
CA ASN A 352 -33.69 21.57 -23.85
C ASN A 352 -34.10 21.84 -25.31
N ASP A 353 -33.74 20.96 -26.25
CA ASP A 353 -34.15 21.04 -27.66
C ASP A 353 -35.48 20.31 -27.94
N VAL A 354 -35.89 19.37 -27.09
CA VAL A 354 -37.13 18.55 -27.22
C VAL A 354 -38.39 19.23 -26.67
N ASP A 355 -38.30 20.47 -26.16
CA ASP A 355 -39.51 21.31 -25.95
C ASP A 355 -40.26 21.62 -27.27
N ASN A 356 -39.77 21.15 -28.43
CA ASN A 356 -40.50 21.10 -29.69
C ASN A 356 -40.33 19.74 -30.41
N GLU A 357 -41.15 18.73 -30.11
CA GLU A 357 -41.82 17.82 -31.08
C GLU A 357 -42.36 16.54 -30.40
N GLU A 358 -43.46 16.02 -30.96
CA GLU A 358 -44.43 15.09 -30.35
C GLU A 358 -43.98 13.64 -30.12
N GLU A 359 -44.57 13.02 -29.09
CA GLU A 359 -44.40 11.63 -28.64
C GLU A 359 -44.81 10.57 -29.68
N GLY A 360 -43.92 9.60 -29.91
CA GLY A 360 -44.18 8.35 -30.62
C GLY A 360 -43.67 7.14 -29.83
N ASP A 361 -44.55 6.15 -29.66
CA ASP A 361 -44.46 4.99 -28.77
C ASP A 361 -43.53 3.87 -29.33
N ASP A 362 -42.24 3.92 -29.00
CA ASP A 362 -41.24 2.87 -29.34
C ASP A 362 -40.30 2.52 -28.15
N ALA A 363 -40.83 2.56 -26.91
CA ALA A 363 -40.02 2.41 -25.70
C ALA A 363 -39.28 1.05 -25.60
N ALA A 364 -39.91 -0.06 -26.00
CA ALA A 364 -39.34 -1.39 -25.84
C ALA A 364 -38.23 -1.73 -26.87
N ALA A 365 -38.30 -1.16 -28.08
CA ALA A 365 -37.27 -1.33 -29.12
C ALA A 365 -36.05 -0.45 -28.84
N ASN A 366 -36.28 0.77 -28.33
CA ASN A 366 -35.22 1.69 -27.91
C ASN A 366 -34.46 1.17 -26.68
N ASP A 367 -35.13 0.55 -25.71
CA ASP A 367 -34.47 -0.05 -24.54
C ASP A 367 -33.55 -1.23 -24.92
N ALA A 368 -33.97 -2.05 -25.88
CA ALA A 368 -33.15 -3.16 -26.38
C ALA A 368 -31.95 -2.67 -27.21
N ALA A 369 -32.14 -1.66 -28.05
CA ALA A 369 -31.06 -1.03 -28.82
C ALA A 369 -30.07 -0.30 -27.92
N ALA A 370 -30.54 0.39 -26.88
CA ALA A 370 -29.72 1.07 -25.88
C ALA A 370 -28.91 0.07 -25.03
N ALA A 371 -29.49 -1.07 -24.65
CA ALA A 371 -28.77 -2.12 -23.92
C ALA A 371 -27.68 -2.79 -24.76
N VAL A 372 -27.92 -2.98 -26.06
CA VAL A 372 -26.91 -3.51 -27.00
C VAL A 372 -25.80 -2.48 -27.24
N ALA A 373 -26.14 -1.20 -27.43
CA ALA A 373 -25.17 -0.12 -27.59
C ALA A 373 -24.32 0.12 -26.32
N ASP A 374 -24.92 0.04 -25.13
CA ASP A 374 -24.20 0.12 -23.84
C ASP A 374 -23.27 -1.09 -23.65
N HIS A 375 -23.67 -2.30 -24.09
CA HIS A 375 -22.81 -3.47 -24.07
C HIS A 375 -21.65 -3.38 -25.05
N GLU A 376 -21.87 -2.83 -26.25
CA GLU A 376 -20.83 -2.59 -27.27
C GLU A 376 -19.86 -1.48 -26.83
N ALA A 377 -20.36 -0.40 -26.24
CA ALA A 377 -19.55 0.67 -25.65
C ALA A 377 -18.71 0.14 -24.47
N LYS A 378 -19.29 -0.69 -23.59
CA LYS A 378 -18.53 -1.36 -22.52
C LYS A 378 -17.41 -2.24 -23.06
N ARG A 379 -17.67 -2.94 -24.17
CA ARG A 379 -16.68 -3.81 -24.84
C ARG A 379 -15.56 -2.97 -25.47
N SER A 380 -15.88 -1.85 -26.13
CA SER A 380 -14.89 -0.96 -26.74
C SER A 380 -14.02 -0.23 -25.70
N ILE A 381 -14.60 0.19 -24.57
CA ILE A 381 -13.85 0.83 -23.49
C ILE A 381 -12.97 -0.19 -22.75
N PHE A 382 -13.42 -1.45 -22.62
CA PHE A 382 -12.60 -2.52 -22.05
C PHE A 382 -11.42 -2.89 -22.95
N THR A 383 -11.60 -2.89 -24.28
CA THR A 383 -10.48 -3.05 -25.22
C THR A 383 -9.52 -1.86 -25.15
N ILE A 384 -10.02 -0.63 -25.07
CA ILE A 384 -9.19 0.57 -24.84
C ILE A 384 -8.42 0.48 -23.52
N PHE A 385 -9.02 -0.09 -22.47
CA PHE A 385 -8.30 -0.33 -21.21
C PHE A 385 -7.19 -1.36 -21.39
N ILE A 386 -7.46 -2.51 -22.02
CA ILE A 386 -6.42 -3.51 -22.27
C ILE A 386 -5.30 -2.92 -23.12
N ASP A 387 -5.64 -2.19 -24.18
CA ASP A 387 -4.67 -1.63 -25.11
C ASP A 387 -3.86 -0.50 -24.46
N ASN A 388 -4.48 0.44 -23.75
CA ASN A 388 -3.75 1.45 -22.98
C ASN A 388 -2.87 0.85 -21.88
N THR A 389 -3.34 -0.22 -21.22
CA THR A 389 -2.55 -0.88 -20.17
C THR A 389 -1.38 -1.62 -20.78
N LYS A 390 -1.57 -2.26 -21.95
CA LYS A 390 -0.49 -2.87 -22.74
C LYS A 390 0.49 -1.83 -23.23
N ASP A 391 0.04 -0.70 -23.78
CA ASP A 391 0.90 0.34 -24.33
C ASP A 391 1.76 0.98 -23.22
N ILE A 392 1.16 1.30 -22.07
CA ILE A 392 1.89 1.79 -20.89
C ILE A 392 2.88 0.73 -20.38
N LEU A 393 2.47 -0.55 -20.38
CA LEU A 393 3.33 -1.64 -19.93
C LEU A 393 4.50 -1.83 -20.90
N MET A 394 4.27 -1.81 -22.21
CA MET A 394 5.26 -1.96 -23.27
C MET A 394 6.22 -0.77 -23.33
N GLU A 395 5.74 0.47 -23.27
CA GLU A 395 6.57 1.68 -23.21
C GLU A 395 7.51 1.64 -22.01
N LYS A 396 7.01 1.22 -20.84
CA LYS A 396 7.84 1.10 -19.64
C LYS A 396 8.76 -0.12 -19.66
N LEU A 397 8.32 -1.24 -20.24
CA LEU A 397 9.16 -2.43 -20.42
C LEU A 397 10.32 -2.14 -21.38
N GLU A 398 10.06 -1.35 -22.42
CA GLU A 398 11.06 -0.92 -23.40
C GLU A 398 12.06 0.05 -22.77
N ASN A 399 11.62 1.03 -21.97
CA ASN A 399 12.51 1.89 -21.19
C ASN A 399 13.33 1.11 -20.15
N ILE A 400 12.75 0.10 -19.50
CA ILE A 400 13.46 -0.79 -18.56
C ILE A 400 14.47 -1.65 -19.33
N SER A 401 14.11 -2.17 -20.51
CA SER A 401 14.99 -2.92 -21.39
C SER A 401 16.17 -2.06 -21.88
N GLN A 402 15.92 -0.81 -22.26
CA GLN A 402 16.96 0.15 -22.64
C GLN A 402 17.89 0.48 -21.46
N PHE A 403 17.35 0.61 -20.25
CA PHE A 403 18.15 0.84 -19.05
C PHE A 403 18.99 -0.39 -18.65
N LEU A 404 18.42 -1.59 -18.76
CA LEU A 404 19.14 -2.85 -18.57
C LEU A 404 20.21 -3.06 -19.65
N MET A 405 19.96 -2.64 -20.89
CA MET A 405 20.95 -2.60 -21.96
C MET A 405 22.09 -1.62 -21.68
N LEU A 406 21.81 -0.45 -21.10
CA LEU A 406 22.84 0.50 -20.69
C LEU A 406 23.73 -0.08 -19.57
N ILE A 407 23.12 -0.76 -18.60
CA ILE A 407 23.84 -1.51 -17.55
C ILE A 407 24.64 -2.66 -18.16
N TYR A 408 24.11 -3.36 -19.17
CA TYR A 408 24.81 -4.42 -19.90
C TYR A 408 26.07 -3.90 -20.61
N VAL A 409 25.98 -2.75 -21.30
CA VAL A 409 27.14 -2.10 -21.91
C VAL A 409 28.13 -1.68 -20.81
N ALA A 410 27.67 -1.04 -19.74
CA ALA A 410 28.57 -0.61 -18.66
C ALA A 410 29.28 -1.78 -17.95
N THR A 411 28.58 -2.89 -17.70
CA THR A 411 29.14 -4.07 -17.02
C THR A 411 30.08 -4.88 -17.91
N THR A 412 29.77 -5.04 -19.21
CA THR A 412 30.71 -5.62 -20.18
C THR A 412 31.98 -4.79 -20.31
N TRP A 413 31.87 -3.46 -20.25
CA TRP A 413 33.03 -2.56 -20.18
C TRP A 413 33.87 -2.76 -18.91
N VAL A 414 33.24 -2.84 -17.73
CA VAL A 414 33.95 -3.06 -16.46
C VAL A 414 34.65 -4.42 -16.46
N VAL A 415 33.99 -5.48 -16.93
CA VAL A 415 34.60 -6.83 -17.03
C VAL A 415 35.77 -6.84 -18.02
N THR A 416 35.65 -6.14 -19.14
CA THR A 416 36.73 -6.03 -20.14
C THR A 416 37.92 -5.24 -19.58
N LEU A 417 37.66 -4.15 -18.86
CA LEU A 417 38.71 -3.37 -18.18
C LEU A 417 39.40 -4.15 -17.06
N VAL A 418 38.64 -4.91 -16.27
CA VAL A 418 39.19 -5.79 -15.22
C VAL A 418 39.98 -6.95 -15.85
N PHE A 419 39.51 -7.53 -16.95
CA PHE A 419 40.24 -8.56 -17.70
C PHE A 419 41.55 -8.01 -18.29
N ILE A 420 41.52 -6.84 -18.93
CA ILE A 420 42.72 -6.16 -19.44
C ILE A 420 43.68 -5.84 -18.28
N HIS A 421 43.18 -5.33 -17.16
CA HIS A 421 44.02 -5.05 -16.00
C HIS A 421 44.63 -6.35 -15.43
N HIS A 422 43.86 -7.42 -15.29
CA HIS A 422 44.35 -8.63 -14.67
C HIS A 422 45.30 -9.42 -15.58
N VAL A 423 44.99 -9.52 -16.87
CA VAL A 423 45.76 -10.28 -17.86
C VAL A 423 46.94 -9.47 -18.40
N CYS A 424 46.74 -8.20 -18.76
CA CYS A 424 47.79 -7.39 -19.39
C CYS A 424 48.65 -6.64 -18.36
N ILE A 425 48.09 -6.22 -17.22
CA ILE A 425 48.84 -5.45 -16.21
C ILE A 425 49.34 -6.39 -15.10
N SER A 426 48.47 -7.08 -14.36
CA SER A 426 48.90 -7.92 -13.23
C SER A 426 49.78 -9.10 -13.66
N ASN A 427 49.27 -9.97 -14.54
CA ASN A 427 50.06 -11.12 -15.03
C ASN A 427 51.20 -10.68 -15.96
N GLY A 428 51.01 -9.57 -16.68
CA GLY A 428 52.06 -8.95 -17.47
C GLY A 428 53.25 -8.52 -16.63
N PHE A 429 53.02 -7.88 -15.47
CA PHE A 429 54.07 -7.46 -14.53
C PHE A 429 54.81 -8.63 -13.88
N ASP A 430 54.14 -9.74 -13.58
CA ASP A 430 54.78 -10.94 -13.04
C ASP A 430 55.72 -11.60 -14.06
N ILE A 431 55.26 -11.72 -15.32
CA ILE A 431 56.09 -12.17 -16.45
C ILE A 431 57.25 -11.18 -16.71
N TYR A 432 56.99 -9.88 -16.56
CA TYR A 432 58.00 -8.82 -16.69
C TYR A 432 59.08 -8.90 -15.61
N GLY A 433 58.67 -9.15 -14.37
CA GLY A 433 59.57 -9.36 -13.23
C GLY A 433 60.46 -10.57 -13.42
N GLU A 434 59.91 -11.66 -13.98
CA GLU A 434 60.65 -12.88 -14.28
C GLU A 434 61.64 -12.69 -15.45
N ILE A 435 61.24 -11.98 -16.51
CA ILE A 435 62.10 -11.68 -17.68
C ILE A 435 63.18 -10.65 -17.34
N LEU A 436 62.91 -9.61 -16.55
CA LEU A 436 63.94 -8.65 -16.10
C LEU A 436 64.94 -9.27 -15.13
N SER A 437 64.53 -10.29 -14.35
CA SER A 437 65.43 -11.03 -13.47
C SER A 437 66.43 -11.92 -14.23
N LYS A 438 66.05 -12.38 -15.43
CA LYS A 438 66.95 -13.09 -16.36
C LYS A 438 67.51 -12.07 -17.34
N ARG A 439 68.73 -11.58 -17.06
CA ARG A 439 69.49 -10.64 -17.93
C ARG A 439 69.21 -10.90 -19.42
N PHE A 440 68.82 -9.84 -20.16
CA PHE A 440 68.48 -9.86 -21.59
C PHE A 440 69.68 -10.32 -22.47
N ASP A 441 70.05 -11.59 -22.40
CA ASP A 441 71.21 -12.16 -23.12
C ASP A 441 70.80 -12.95 -24.38
N SER A 442 69.50 -13.12 -24.66
CA SER A 442 69.00 -13.87 -25.82
C SER A 442 68.13 -13.01 -26.75
N LYS A 443 68.30 -13.18 -28.07
CA LYS A 443 67.51 -12.47 -29.09
C LYS A 443 66.01 -12.78 -29.01
N GLU A 444 65.65 -13.99 -28.57
CA GLU A 444 64.27 -14.44 -28.40
C GLU A 444 63.50 -13.68 -27.30
N SER A 445 64.17 -13.28 -26.21
CA SER A 445 63.51 -12.50 -25.15
C SER A 445 63.21 -11.06 -25.58
N VAL A 446 64.03 -10.49 -26.47
CA VAL A 446 63.80 -9.17 -27.06
C VAL A 446 62.64 -9.21 -28.08
N ASP A 447 62.59 -10.24 -28.93
CA ASP A 447 61.52 -10.39 -29.93
C ASP A 447 60.16 -10.67 -29.27
N ALA A 448 60.13 -11.46 -28.19
CA ALA A 448 58.92 -11.68 -27.39
C ALA A 448 58.41 -10.38 -26.74
N TYR A 449 59.32 -9.54 -26.23
CA TYR A 449 58.99 -8.24 -25.66
C TYR A 449 58.39 -7.28 -26.70
N ILE A 450 59.00 -7.20 -27.89
CA ILE A 450 58.50 -6.36 -28.99
C ILE A 450 57.14 -6.87 -29.48
N GLY A 451 56.93 -8.19 -29.55
CA GLY A 451 55.65 -8.80 -29.92
C GLY A 451 54.53 -8.42 -28.94
N PHE A 452 54.80 -8.50 -27.64
CA PHE A 452 53.83 -8.12 -26.61
C PHE A 452 53.55 -6.61 -26.61
N ALA A 453 54.57 -5.75 -26.71
CA ALA A 453 54.38 -4.30 -26.79
C ALA A 453 53.53 -3.90 -28.01
N LYS A 454 53.75 -4.53 -29.16
CA LYS A 454 52.92 -4.33 -30.36
C LYS A 454 51.48 -4.77 -30.15
N PHE A 455 51.25 -5.91 -29.51
CA PHE A 455 49.91 -6.40 -29.18
C PHE A 455 49.17 -5.41 -28.25
N THR A 456 49.83 -4.92 -27.20
CA THR A 456 49.25 -3.96 -26.26
C THR A 456 48.90 -2.63 -26.93
N VAL A 457 49.79 -2.11 -27.77
CA VAL A 457 49.53 -0.86 -28.53
C VAL A 457 48.39 -1.06 -29.54
N HIS A 458 48.34 -2.18 -30.25
CA HIS A 458 47.23 -2.47 -31.17
C HIS A 458 45.89 -2.57 -30.45
N THR A 459 45.88 -3.21 -29.27
CA THR A 459 44.68 -3.38 -28.46
C THR A 459 44.17 -2.03 -27.94
N ILE A 460 45.06 -1.17 -27.43
CA ILE A 460 44.71 0.20 -26.97
C ILE A 460 44.24 1.07 -28.13
N THR A 461 44.88 0.96 -29.30
CA THR A 461 44.52 1.76 -30.48
C THR A 461 43.16 1.34 -31.04
N ALA A 462 42.87 0.04 -31.10
CA ALA A 462 41.56 -0.49 -31.47
C ALA A 462 40.47 -0.03 -30.50
N LEU A 463 40.78 0.02 -29.20
CA LEU A 463 39.88 0.50 -28.17
C LEU A 463 39.56 1.99 -28.33
N PHE A 464 40.56 2.83 -28.65
CA PHE A 464 40.35 4.25 -28.92
C PHE A 464 39.57 4.52 -30.20
N THR A 465 39.81 3.76 -31.28
CA THR A 465 39.06 3.90 -32.54
C THR A 465 37.60 3.48 -32.36
N PHE A 466 37.34 2.43 -31.60
CA PHE A 466 35.98 1.99 -31.28
C PHE A 466 35.22 3.00 -30.41
N VAL A 467 35.88 3.58 -29.39
CA VAL A 467 35.28 4.66 -28.56
C VAL A 467 34.95 5.89 -29.42
N SER A 468 35.82 6.24 -30.37
CA SER A 468 35.58 7.35 -31.31
C SER A 468 34.35 7.10 -32.19
N GLN A 469 34.19 5.89 -32.71
CA GLN A 469 33.00 5.48 -33.49
C GLN A 469 31.72 5.52 -32.66
N ILE A 470 31.74 5.01 -31.42
CA ILE A 470 30.59 5.09 -30.51
C ILE A 470 30.20 6.55 -30.22
N THR A 471 31.19 7.40 -29.98
CA THR A 471 30.94 8.83 -29.68
C THR A 471 30.31 9.52 -30.88
N GLN A 472 30.70 9.17 -32.12
CA GLN A 472 30.06 9.68 -33.33
C GLN A 472 28.62 9.18 -33.47
N VAL A 473 28.36 7.90 -33.22
CA VAL A 473 27.01 7.31 -33.32
C VAL A 473 26.06 7.85 -32.25
N ALA A 474 26.54 8.03 -31.02
CA ALA A 474 25.78 8.68 -29.94
C ALA A 474 25.42 10.13 -30.29
N LYS A 475 26.35 10.87 -30.90
CA LYS A 475 26.12 12.25 -31.35
C LYS A 475 25.12 12.34 -32.51
N LEU A 476 25.08 11.33 -33.38
CA LEU A 476 24.10 11.21 -34.47
C LEU A 476 22.69 10.84 -33.96
N ASN A 477 22.59 10.06 -32.88
CA ASN A 477 21.33 9.76 -32.20
C ASN A 477 20.78 10.99 -31.46
N GLU A 478 21.63 11.76 -30.77
CA GLU A 478 21.21 13.04 -30.14
C GLU A 478 20.70 14.08 -31.16
N LEU A 479 21.17 14.03 -32.40
CA LEU A 479 20.71 14.88 -33.50
C LEU A 479 19.42 14.37 -34.17
N GLY A 480 18.87 13.22 -33.74
CA GLY A 480 17.63 12.64 -34.26
C GLY A 480 17.74 12.01 -35.65
N ILE A 481 18.96 11.74 -36.12
CA ILE A 481 19.23 11.30 -37.51
C ILE A 481 19.14 9.76 -37.65
N LEU A 482 19.42 9.01 -36.58
CA LEU A 482 19.41 7.54 -36.58
C LEU A 482 18.42 7.02 -35.54
N THR A 483 17.59 6.06 -35.93
CA THR A 483 16.75 5.34 -34.96
C THR A 483 17.60 4.40 -34.10
N PRO A 484 17.24 4.12 -32.84
CA PRO A 484 18.01 3.23 -31.96
C PRO A 484 18.26 1.83 -32.54
N MET A 485 17.37 1.37 -33.43
CA MET A 485 17.47 0.06 -34.09
C MET A 485 18.46 0.06 -35.27
N GLU A 486 18.67 1.21 -35.94
CA GLU A 486 19.72 1.38 -36.96
C GLU A 486 21.10 1.55 -36.34
N VAL A 487 21.16 2.21 -35.17
CA VAL A 487 22.35 2.27 -34.32
C VAL A 487 22.81 0.87 -33.94
N PHE A 488 21.87 0.00 -33.52
CA PHE A 488 22.17 -1.39 -33.18
C PHE A 488 22.72 -2.21 -34.37
N LYS A 489 22.15 -2.04 -35.58
CA LYS A 489 22.64 -2.69 -36.80
C LYS A 489 24.05 -2.27 -37.23
N GLN A 490 24.51 -1.08 -36.83
CA GLN A 490 25.90 -0.66 -37.07
C GLN A 490 26.88 -1.21 -36.03
N PHE A 491 26.40 -1.64 -34.86
CA PHE A 491 27.22 -2.16 -33.77
C PHE A 491 27.35 -3.69 -33.75
N THR A 492 26.37 -4.42 -34.32
CA THR A 492 26.48 -5.87 -34.63
C THR A 492 27.17 -6.09 -35.95
#